data_AF-A0A2G1X613-F1
#
_entry.id   AF-A0A2G1X613-F1
#
_cell.length_a   1.000
_cell.length_b   1.000
_cell.length_c   1.000
_cell.angle_alpha   90.00
_cell.angle_beta   90.00
_cell.angle_gamma   90.00
#
_symmetry.space_group_name_H-M   'P 1'
#
loop_
_entity.id
_entity.type
_entity.pdbx_description
1 polymer ?
#
loop_
_entity_poly.entity_id
_entity_poly.type
_entity_poly.pdbx_seq_one_letter_code
_entity_poly.pdbx_strand_id
1 'polypeptide(L)'
;MIKKRERGIWRDGSLFLIGLVGILLVEFVLSGVVGSDGKPVHGFLFGCSVGISCSGIFRATGKQAAYSTLALGVGFALGAVINLF
;
A
#
# COMPACT_ATOMS: atom_id res chain seq x y z
N MET A 1 17.97 29.85 -0.39
CA MET A 1 17.86 28.56 0.33
C MET A 1 16.45 28.40 0.87
N ILE A 2 15.65 27.50 0.30
CA ILE A 2 14.30 27.21 0.79
C ILE A 2 14.44 26.45 2.12
N LYS A 3 14.01 27.07 3.23
CA LYS A 3 13.95 26.41 4.54
C LYS A 3 13.08 25.15 4.41
N LYS A 4 13.67 23.97 4.57
CA LYS A 4 12.92 22.71 4.68
C LYS A 4 12.02 22.81 5.91
N ARG A 5 10.72 23.06 5.66
CA ARG A 5 9.68 23.04 6.68
C ARG A 5 9.71 21.66 7.35
N GLU A 6 9.79 21.62 8.67
CA GLU A 6 9.60 20.37 9.42
C GLU A 6 8.22 19.82 9.07
N ARG A 7 8.20 18.68 8.37
CA ARG A 7 6.96 17.95 8.14
C ARG A 7 6.60 17.23 9.42
N GLY A 8 5.40 17.46 9.91
CA GLY A 8 4.86 16.75 11.05
C GLY A 8 4.58 15.30 10.64
N ILE A 9 5.54 14.40 10.92
CA ILE A 9 5.47 12.97 10.58
C ILE A 9 4.16 12.35 11.09
N TRP A 10 3.71 12.75 12.27
CA TRP A 10 2.44 12.32 12.86
C TRP A 10 1.23 12.72 12.03
N ARG A 11 1.21 13.94 11.49
CA ARG A 11 0.09 14.46 10.70
C ARG A 11 0.07 13.80 9.32
N ASP A 12 1.22 13.69 8.68
CA ASP A 12 1.35 13.08 7.35
C ASP A 12 1.07 11.57 7.43
N GLY A 13 1.52 10.91 8.49
CA GLY A 13 1.22 9.50 8.77
C GLY A 13 -0.25 9.25 9.06
N SER A 14 -0.92 10.11 9.84
CA SER A 14 -2.35 9.99 10.14
C SER A 14 -3.22 10.18 8.91
N LEU A 15 -2.94 11.21 8.09
CA LEU A 15 -3.65 11.44 6.83
C LEU A 15 -3.47 10.26 5.86
N PHE A 16 -2.28 9.68 5.82
CA PHE A 16 -2.03 8.48 5.03
C PHE A 16 -2.82 7.28 5.53
N LEU A 17 -2.86 7.04 6.84
CA LEU A 17 -3.61 5.94 7.44
C LEU A 17 -5.10 6.04 7.09
N ILE A 18 -5.67 7.24 7.17
CA ILE A 18 -7.07 7.50 6.77
C ILE A 18 -7.27 7.19 5.27
N GLY A 19 -6.37 7.65 4.41
CA GLY A 19 -6.41 7.36 2.97
C GLY A 19 -6.31 5.86 2.67
N LEU A 20 -5.37 5.16 3.33
CA LEU A 20 -5.14 3.73 3.16
C LEU A 20 -6.35 2.91 3.60
N VAL A 21 -6.97 3.25 4.73
CA VAL A 21 -8.22 2.62 5.19
C VAL A 21 -9.35 2.85 4.18
N GLY A 22 -9.46 4.05 3.61
CA GLY A 22 -10.44 4.35 2.56
C GLY A 22 -10.24 3.48 1.33
N ILE A 23 -8.98 3.33 0.88
CA ILE A 23 -8.66 2.49 -0.28
C ILE A 23 -8.97 1.01 0.01
N LEU A 24 -8.62 0.49 1.20
CA LEU A 24 -8.94 -0.88 1.60
C LEU A 24 -10.45 -1.15 1.65
N LEU A 25 -11.24 -0.17 2.12
CA LEU A 25 -12.70 -0.27 2.12
C LEU A 25 -13.27 -0.33 0.70
N VAL A 26 -12.76 0.51 -0.20
CA VAL A 26 -13.14 0.49 -1.62
C VAL A 26 -12.77 -0.84 -2.27
N GLU A 27 -11.56 -1.35 -1.99
CA GLU A 27 -11.10 -2.65 -2.49
C GLU A 27 -11.97 -3.79 -1.97
N PHE A 28 -12.35 -3.77 -0.69
CA PHE A 28 -13.25 -4.76 -0.09
C PHE A 28 -14.63 -4.75 -0.76
N VAL A 29 -15.18 -3.57 -1.04
CA VAL A 29 -16.47 -3.43 -1.74
C VAL A 29 -16.37 -3.90 -3.20
N LEU A 30 -15.24 -3.67 -3.88
CA LEU A 30 -15.02 -4.01 -5.28
C LEU A 30 -14.43 -5.41 -5.50
N SER A 31 -14.11 -6.15 -4.44
CA SER A 31 -13.45 -7.47 -4.50
C SER A 31 -14.25 -8.52 -5.31
N GLY A 32 -15.57 -8.30 -5.48
CA GLY A 32 -16.43 -9.12 -6.34
C GLY A 32 -16.36 -8.82 -7.84
N VAL A 33 -15.78 -7.69 -8.26
CA VAL A 33 -15.73 -7.23 -9.66
C VAL A 33 -14.47 -7.71 -10.39
N VAL A 34 -13.39 -7.99 -9.64
CA VAL A 34 -12.13 -8.49 -10.22
C VAL A 34 -12.31 -9.96 -10.60
N GLY A 35 -12.25 -10.25 -11.91
CA GLY A 35 -12.36 -11.60 -12.46
C GLY A 35 -11.36 -12.56 -11.79
N SER A 36 -11.81 -13.80 -11.55
CA SER A 36 -11.09 -14.84 -10.77
C SER A 36 -9.62 -15.01 -11.14
N ASP A 37 -9.28 -14.86 -12.43
CA ASP A 37 -7.93 -15.12 -12.94
C ASP A 37 -6.93 -13.97 -12.70
N GLY A 38 -7.43 -12.76 -12.43
CA GLY A 38 -6.60 -11.55 -12.26
C GLY A 38 -6.31 -11.16 -10.81
N LYS A 39 -6.97 -11.81 -9.84
CA LYS A 39 -6.86 -11.51 -8.40
C LYS A 39 -5.43 -11.49 -7.84
N PRO A 40 -4.54 -12.47 -8.14
CA PRO A 40 -3.18 -12.46 -7.57
C PRO A 40 -2.33 -11.31 -8.10
N VAL A 41 -2.44 -11.00 -9.39
CA VAL A 41 -1.71 -9.89 -10.02
C VAL A 41 -2.22 -8.54 -9.51
N HIS A 42 -3.53 -8.42 -9.36
CA HIS A 42 -4.15 -7.23 -8.80
C HIS A 42 -3.68 -6.98 -7.35
N GLY A 43 -3.76 -8.01 -6.48
CA GLY A 43 -3.26 -7.92 -5.10
C GLY A 43 -1.78 -7.57 -5.03
N PHE A 44 -0.95 -8.17 -5.91
CA PHE A 44 0.47 -7.82 -5.97
C PHE A 44 0.73 -6.35 -6.30
N LEU A 45 0.08 -5.84 -7.34
CA LEU A 45 0.22 -4.45 -7.79
C LEU A 45 -0.33 -3.48 -6.74
N PHE A 46 -1.44 -3.85 -6.10
CA PHE A 46 -2.03 -3.09 -5.01
C PHE A 46 -1.06 -2.99 -3.82
N GLY A 47 -0.53 -4.11 -3.34
CA GLY A 47 0.45 -4.12 -2.26
C GLY A 47 1.72 -3.32 -2.59
N CYS A 48 2.20 -3.39 -3.84
CA CYS A 48 3.31 -2.56 -4.30
C CYS A 48 2.98 -1.06 -4.27
N SER A 49 1.79 -0.66 -4.71
CA SER A 49 1.37 0.75 -4.70
C SER A 49 1.30 1.34 -3.29
N VAL A 50 0.83 0.53 -2.33
CA VAL A 50 0.80 0.88 -0.90
C VAL A 50 2.22 1.02 -0.35
N GLY A 51 3.12 0.10 -0.70
CA GLY A 51 4.52 0.14 -0.27
C GLY A 51 5.29 1.38 -0.75
N ILE A 52 5.11 1.77 -2.01
CA ILE A 52 5.72 2.98 -2.58
C ILE A 52 5.15 4.23 -1.88
N SER A 53 3.84 4.27 -1.64
CA SER A 53 3.18 5.38 -0.95
C SER A 53 3.72 5.54 0.48
N CYS A 54 3.83 4.43 1.23
CA CYS A 54 4.47 4.39 2.55
C CYS A 54 5.91 4.93 2.49
N SER A 55 6.71 4.49 1.51
CA SER A 55 8.09 4.92 1.37
C SER A 55 8.22 6.43 1.18
N GLY A 56 7.34 7.05 0.38
CA GLY A 56 7.33 8.49 0.14
C GLY A 56 6.98 9.32 1.38
N ILE A 57 6.04 8.84 2.19
CA ILE A 57 5.57 9.54 3.39
C ILE A 57 6.57 9.44 4.53
N PHE A 58 7.11 8.25 4.78
CA PHE A 58 8.05 8.03 5.87
C PHE A 58 9.51 8.32 5.50
N ARG A 59 9.77 8.77 4.27
CA ARG A 59 11.13 9.02 3.72
C ARG A 59 12.05 7.83 3.96
N ALA A 60 11.52 6.63 3.70
CA ALA A 60 12.29 5.40 3.82
C ALA A 60 13.51 5.44 2.88
N THR A 61 14.63 4.89 3.31
CA THR A 61 15.80 4.73 2.43
C THR A 61 15.45 3.84 1.24
N GLY A 62 16.09 4.04 0.08
CA GLY A 62 15.74 3.30 -1.14
C GLY A 62 15.76 1.77 -0.99
N LYS A 63 16.66 1.25 -0.14
CA LYS A 63 16.69 -0.19 0.20
C LYS A 63 15.47 -0.61 1.02
N GLN A 64 15.13 0.15 2.06
CA GLN A 64 13.96 -0.12 2.90
C GLN A 64 12.66 -0.02 2.10
N ALA A 65 12.55 0.99 1.23
CA ALA A 65 11.44 1.14 0.30
C ALA A 65 11.23 -0.10 -0.57
N ALA A 66 12.30 -0.61 -1.18
CA ALA A 66 12.23 -1.80 -2.03
C ALA A 66 11.79 -3.05 -1.25
N TYR A 67 12.37 -3.30 -0.07
CA TYR A 67 11.99 -4.44 0.76
C TYR A 67 10.55 -4.35 1.26
N SER A 68 10.12 -3.17 1.73
CA SER A 68 8.73 -2.97 2.19
C SER A 68 7.72 -3.11 1.05
N THR A 69 8.06 -2.61 -0.13
CA THR A 69 7.20 -2.70 -1.33
C THR A 69 7.04 -4.15 -1.79
N LEU A 70 8.15 -4.89 -1.85
CA LEU A 70 8.11 -6.31 -2.19
C LEU A 70 7.38 -7.14 -1.14
N ALA A 71 7.61 -6.89 0.14
CA ALA A 71 6.92 -7.59 1.23
C ALA A 71 5.41 -7.35 1.20
N LEU A 72 4.97 -6.10 0.97
CA LEU A 72 3.55 -5.77 0.83
C LEU A 72 2.96 -6.35 -0.44
N GLY A 73 3.64 -6.24 -1.59
CA GLY A 73 3.20 -6.84 -2.85
C GLY A 73 3.00 -8.35 -2.71
N VAL A 74 3.98 -9.07 -2.18
CA VAL A 74 3.89 -10.52 -1.95
C VAL A 74 2.80 -10.85 -0.92
N GLY A 75 2.67 -10.08 0.16
CA GLY A 75 1.65 -10.28 1.18
C GLY A 75 0.23 -10.14 0.64
N PHE A 76 -0.05 -9.09 -0.15
CA PHE A 76 -1.35 -8.90 -0.78
C PHE A 76 -1.62 -9.89 -1.91
N ALA A 77 -0.60 -10.28 -2.68
CA ALA A 77 -0.73 -11.35 -3.67
C ALA A 77 -1.09 -12.68 -3.02
N LEU A 78 -0.41 -13.04 -1.93
CA LEU A 78 -0.71 -14.24 -1.14
C LEU A 78 -2.09 -14.15 -0.50
N GLY A 79 -2.50 -13.00 0.04
CA GLY A 79 -3.84 -12.80 0.58
C GLY A 79 -4.94 -12.93 -0.47
N ALA A 80 -4.66 -12.56 -1.72
CA ALA A 80 -5.59 -12.74 -2.83
C ALA A 80 -5.67 -14.20 -3.34
N VAL A 81 -4.59 -14.99 -3.19
CA VAL A 81 -4.55 -16.42 -3.55
C VAL A 81 -5.11 -17.30 -2.44
N ILE A 82 -4.69 -17.04 -1.20
CA ILE A 82 -5.19 -17.66 0.02
C ILE A 82 -6.48 -16.94 0.38
N ASN A 83 -7.47 -17.05 -0.52
CA ASN A 83 -8.82 -16.65 -0.20
C ASN A 83 -9.34 -17.66 0.82
N LEU A 84 -9.10 -17.40 2.11
CA LEU A 84 -9.57 -18.18 3.24
C LEU A 84 -11.04 -17.80 3.51
N PHE A 85 -11.87 -17.95 2.47
CA PHE A 85 -13.33 -17.85 2.48
C PHE A 85 -13.88 -18.70 1.34
#